data_AF-A0A4Q2ZAM6-F1
#
_entry.id   AF-A0A4Q2ZAM6-F1
#
_cell.length_a   1.000
_cell.length_b   1.000
_cell.length_c   1.000
_cell.angle_alpha   90.00
_cell.angle_beta   90.00
_cell.angle_gamma   90.00
#
_symmetry.space_group_name_H-M   'P 1'
#
loop_
_entity.id
_entity.type
_entity.pdbx_description
1 polymer ?
#
loop_
_entity_poly.entity_id
_entity_poly.type
_entity_poly.pdbx_seq_one_letter_code
_entity_poly.pdbx_strand_id
1 'polypeptide(L)'
;DSPIIALVPTDGMSPQMRQMMRAMDENFKDDIKVELEINPRHPLVKKLAEAKDSNPDLAKLVSLQLLDNALIAAGLLEDARDTISRMNTLMEKAMG
;
A
#
# COMPACT_ATOMS: atom_id res chain seq x y z
N ASP A 1 5.37 15.44 3.24
CA ASP A 1 6.21 14.24 3.12
C ASP A 1 5.41 12.98 3.35
N SER A 2 5.41 12.08 2.36
CA SER A 2 4.83 10.75 2.50
C SER A 2 5.82 9.81 3.24
N PRO A 3 5.34 8.88 4.09
CA PRO A 3 6.18 7.89 4.74
C PRO A 3 6.69 6.81 3.79
N ILE A 4 5.88 6.44 2.80
CA ILE A 4 6.17 5.45 1.75
C ILE A 4 5.58 5.98 0.44
N ILE A 5 6.23 5.72 -0.68
CA ILE A 5 5.68 5.96 -2.02
C ILE A 5 5.87 4.71 -2.88
N ALA A 6 4.90 4.44 -3.75
CA ALA A 6 4.96 3.42 -4.77
C ALA A 6 5.28 4.10 -6.10
N LEU A 7 6.38 3.69 -6.73
CA LEU A 7 6.78 4.13 -8.05
C LEU A 7 6.46 3.04 -9.06
N VAL A 8 5.80 3.43 -10.15
CA VAL A 8 5.59 2.57 -11.31
C VAL A 8 6.67 2.92 -12.32
N PRO A 9 7.35 1.95 -12.94
CA PRO A 9 8.31 2.21 -14.00
C PRO A 9 7.66 3.07 -15.10
N THR A 10 8.35 4.13 -15.53
CA THR A 10 7.87 5.06 -16.58
C THR A 10 7.60 4.37 -17.92
N ASP A 11 8.22 3.21 -18.14
CA ASP A 11 8.16 2.45 -19.39
C ASP A 11 7.06 1.38 -19.35
N GLY A 12 6.37 1.24 -18.21
CA GLY A 12 5.26 0.31 -18.00
C GLY A 12 3.91 0.84 -18.48
N MET A 13 2.91 -0.05 -18.56
CA MET A 13 1.54 0.34 -18.91
C MET A 13 0.96 1.30 -17.86
N SER A 14 0.34 2.40 -18.31
CA SER A 14 -0.38 3.31 -17.42
C SER A 14 -1.57 2.61 -16.74
N PRO A 15 -2.04 3.09 -15.58
CA PRO A 15 -3.22 2.52 -14.91
C PRO A 15 -4.45 2.43 -15.83
N GLN A 16 -4.69 3.42 -16.69
CA GLN A 16 -5.82 3.43 -17.62
C GLN A 16 -5.69 2.36 -18.71
N MET A 17 -4.49 2.19 -19.28
CA MET A 17 -4.25 1.14 -20.27
C MET A 17 -4.45 -0.26 -19.66
N ARG A 18 -4.02 -0.45 -18.41
CA ARG A 18 -4.21 -1.71 -17.69
C ARG A 18 -5.68 -2.02 -17.44
N GLN A 19 -6.46 -1.02 -17.03
CA GLN A 19 -7.90 -1.18 -16.87
C GLN A 19 -8.57 -1.58 -18.18
N MET A 20 -8.15 -1.00 -19.31
CA MET A 20 -8.63 -1.37 -20.64
C MET A 20 -8.27 -2.82 -21.00
N MET A 21 -7.02 -3.24 -20.80
CA MET A 21 -6.56 -4.60 -21.13
C MET A 21 -7.32 -5.67 -20.34
N ARG A 22 -7.59 -5.44 -19.05
CA ARG A 22 -8.38 -6.36 -18.21
C ARG A 22 -9.85 -6.45 -18.63
N ALA A 23 -10.42 -5.35 -19.12
CA ALA A 23 -11.77 -5.36 -19.65
C ALA A 23 -11.87 -6.12 -20.99
N MET A 24 -10.76 -6.23 -21.73
CA MET A 24 -10.67 -6.97 -22.99
C MET A 24 -10.32 -8.46 -22.80
N ASP A 25 -9.51 -8.79 -21.80
CA ASP A 25 -9.12 -10.16 -21.46
C ASP A 25 -9.15 -10.36 -19.94
N GLU A 26 -10.12 -11.15 -19.46
CA GLU A 26 -10.27 -11.50 -18.04
C GLU A 26 -9.09 -12.31 -17.49
N ASN A 27 -8.29 -12.95 -18.36
CA ASN A 27 -7.09 -13.69 -17.97
C ASN A 27 -5.81 -12.85 -18.04
N PHE A 28 -5.91 -11.57 -18.41
CA PHE A 28 -4.76 -10.68 -18.44
C PHE A 28 -4.14 -10.57 -17.05
N LYS A 29 -2.93 -11.11 -16.91
CA LYS A 29 -2.12 -10.97 -15.70
C LYS A 29 -1.20 -9.79 -15.86
N ASP A 30 -1.44 -8.81 -15.01
CA ASP A 30 -0.67 -7.60 -14.96
C ASP A 30 0.50 -7.78 -13.98
N ASP A 31 1.68 -8.14 -14.49
CA ASP A 31 2.89 -8.25 -13.67
C ASP A 31 3.48 -6.86 -13.39
N ILE A 32 2.72 -6.05 -12.63
CA ILE A 32 3.17 -4.72 -12.22
C ILE A 32 4.26 -4.90 -11.17
N LYS A 33 5.50 -4.59 -11.56
CA LYS A 33 6.58 -4.39 -10.59
C LYS A 33 6.51 -2.96 -10.09
N VAL A 34 6.23 -2.82 -8.79
CA VAL A 34 6.23 -1.55 -8.07
C VAL A 34 7.53 -1.44 -7.29
N GLU A 35 8.18 -0.29 -7.40
CA GLU A 35 9.28 0.06 -6.50
C GLU A 35 8.72 0.83 -5.31
N LEU A 36 8.91 0.28 -4.11
CA LEU A 36 8.47 0.91 -2.86
C LEU A 36 9.65 1.65 -2.23
N GLU A 37 9.56 2.97 -2.20
CA GLU A 37 10.53 3.80 -1.49
C GLU A 37 10.00 4.16 -0.10
N ILE A 38 10.85 4.00 0.92
CA ILE A 38 10.53 4.29 2.31
C ILE A 38 11.30 5.54 2.74
N ASN A 39 10.63 6.46 3.41
CA ASN A 39 11.25 7.65 3.98
C ASN A 39 11.68 7.40 5.44
N PRO A 40 12.95 7.06 5.74
CA PRO A 40 13.40 6.76 7.10
C PRO A 40 13.37 7.98 8.04
N ARG A 41 13.25 9.20 7.49
CA ARG A 41 13.17 10.42 8.29
C ARG A 41 11.76 10.66 8.81
N HIS A 42 10.75 10.05 8.19
CA HIS A 42 9.36 10.26 8.55
C HIS A 42 9.05 9.71 9.96
N PRO A 43 8.40 10.48 10.86
CA PRO A 43 8.14 10.04 12.23
C PRO A 43 7.38 8.71 12.33
N LEU A 44 6.43 8.47 11.41
CA LEU A 44 5.68 7.21 11.37
C LEU A 44 6.56 6.00 11.04
N VAL A 45 7.57 6.14 10.16
CA VAL A 45 8.48 5.04 9.81
C VAL A 45 9.38 4.70 10.99
N LYS A 46 9.84 5.72 11.75
CA LYS A 46 10.60 5.51 12.98
C LYS A 46 9.79 4.78 14.05
N LYS A 47 8.55 5.24 14.30
CA LYS A 47 7.64 4.57 15.23
C LYS A 47 7.30 3.15 14.79
N LEU A 48 7.15 2.91 13.49
CA LEU A 48 6.93 1.57 12.94
C LEU A 48 8.13 0.65 13.22
N ALA A 49 9.35 1.15 13.08
CA ALA A 49 10.56 0.40 13.40
C ALA A 49 10.63 0.00 14.89
N GLU A 50 10.21 0.89 15.80
CA GLU A 50 10.10 0.59 17.24
C GLU A 50 8.95 -0.39 17.54
N ALA A 51 7.81 -0.22 16.87
CA ALA A 51 6.63 -1.07 17.02
C ALA A 51 6.90 -2.51 16.55
N LYS A 52 7.79 -2.69 15.58
CA LYS A 52 8.19 -4.02 15.08
C LYS A 52 8.62 -4.95 16.23
N ASP A 53 9.30 -4.41 17.25
CA ASP A 53 9.77 -5.17 18.40
C ASP A 53 8.81 -5.08 19.61
N SER A 54 8.20 -3.92 19.85
CA SER A 54 7.34 -3.69 21.04
C SER A 54 5.88 -4.12 20.87
N ASN A 55 5.35 -4.11 19.65
CA ASN A 55 3.99 -4.54 19.31
C ASN A 55 3.91 -5.04 17.85
N PRO A 56 4.39 -6.27 17.58
CA PRO A 56 4.53 -6.80 16.22
C PRO A 56 3.21 -6.83 15.44
N ASP A 57 2.09 -7.11 16.12
CA ASP A 57 0.76 -7.16 15.49
C ASP A 57 0.32 -5.79 14.99
N LEU A 58 0.51 -4.74 15.80
CA LEU A 58 0.24 -3.37 15.38
C LEU A 58 1.19 -2.95 14.25
N ALA A 59 2.47 -3.29 14.35
CA ALA A 59 3.45 -2.97 13.31
C ALA A 59 3.05 -3.59 11.96
N LYS A 60 2.57 -4.83 11.96
CA LYS A 60 2.06 -5.50 10.75
C LYS A 60 0.85 -4.78 10.15
N LEU A 61 -0.11 -4.35 10.98
CA LEU A 61 -1.29 -3.62 10.49
C LEU A 61 -0.91 -2.27 9.89
N VAL A 62 -0.04 -1.52 10.57
CA VAL A 62 0.45 -0.22 10.11
C VAL A 62 1.26 -0.36 8.82
N SER A 63 2.14 -1.36 8.71
CA SER A 63 2.95 -1.55 7.50
C SER A 63 2.08 -1.87 6.27
N LEU A 64 1.07 -2.73 6.44
CA LEU A 64 0.10 -3.02 5.39
C LEU A 64 -0.71 -1.76 5.02
N GLN A 65 -1.18 -0.98 5.99
CA GLN A 65 -1.90 0.26 5.70
C GLN A 65 -1.03 1.27 4.94
N LEU A 66 0.26 1.37 5.26
CA LEU A 66 1.18 2.25 4.54
C LEU A 66 1.43 1.78 3.10
N LEU A 67 1.50 0.46 2.89
CA LEU A 67 1.56 -0.13 1.56
C LEU A 67 0.32 0.23 0.74
N ASP A 68 -0.88 0.06 1.31
CA ASP A 68 -2.13 0.41 0.62
C ASP A 68 -2.16 1.87 0.24
N ASN A 69 -1.80 2.77 1.17
CA ASN A 69 -1.77 4.19 0.92
C ASN A 69 -0.81 4.55 -0.24
N ALA A 70 0.35 3.89 -0.29
CA ALA A 70 1.30 4.06 -1.38
C ALA A 70 0.72 3.57 -2.71
N LEU A 71 0.11 2.39 -2.73
CA LEU A 71 -0.53 1.83 -3.93
C LEU A 71 -1.72 2.67 -4.41
N ILE A 72 -2.57 3.17 -3.50
CA ILE A 72 -3.68 4.09 -3.80
C ILE A 72 -3.13 5.36 -4.45
N ALA A 73 -2.09 5.96 -3.87
CA ALA A 73 -1.47 7.18 -4.42
C ALA A 73 -0.88 6.95 -5.81
N ALA A 74 -0.41 5.75 -6.10
CA ALA A 74 0.08 5.34 -7.42
C ALA A 74 -1.03 4.89 -8.39
N GLY A 75 -2.30 4.87 -7.97
CA GLY A 75 -3.44 4.40 -8.78
C GLY A 75 -3.41 2.90 -9.05
N LEU A 76 -2.85 2.12 -8.12
CA LEU A 76 -2.61 0.67 -8.26
C LEU A 76 -3.52 -0.19 -7.39
N LEU A 77 -4.31 0.40 -6.49
CA LEU A 77 -5.19 -0.39 -5.63
C LEU A 77 -6.42 -0.85 -6.42
N GLU A 78 -6.60 -2.17 -6.52
CA GLU A 78 -7.69 -2.78 -7.28
C GLU A 78 -8.96 -2.97 -6.43
N ASP A 79 -8.82 -3.38 -5.17
CA ASP A 79 -9.93 -3.61 -4.25
C ASP A 79 -9.72 -2.90 -2.91
N ALA A 80 -10.67 -2.02 -2.56
CA ALA A 80 -10.65 -1.27 -1.32
C ALA A 80 -11.18 -2.05 -0.11
N ARG A 81 -11.87 -3.19 -0.30
CA ARG A 81 -12.54 -3.92 0.80
C ARG A 81 -11.56 -4.38 1.87
N ASP A 82 -10.45 -4.98 1.46
CA ASP A 82 -9.42 -5.45 2.40
C ASP A 82 -8.72 -4.29 3.11
N THR A 83 -8.47 -3.19 2.39
CA THR A 83 -7.91 -1.95 2.95
C THR A 83 -8.85 -1.35 4.00
N ILE A 84 -10.15 -1.25 3.70
CA ILE A 84 -11.16 -0.73 4.63
C ILE A 84 -11.27 -1.63 5.86
N SER A 85 -11.35 -2.95 5.67
CA SER A 85 -11.42 -3.91 6.77
C SER A 85 -10.21 -3.77 7.71
N ARG A 86 -9.00 -3.69 7.17
CA ARG A 86 -7.77 -3.47 7.94
C ARG A 86 -7.73 -2.12 8.63
N MET A 87 -8.20 -1.05 7.97
CA MET A 87 -8.29 0.28 8.57
C MET A 87 -9.25 0.27 9.76
N ASN A 88 -10.39 -0.43 9.66
CA ASN A 88 -11.32 -0.61 10.79
C ASN A 88 -10.65 -1.34 11.95
N THR A 89 -9.96 -2.46 11.71
CA THR A 89 -9.21 -3.17 12.75
C THR A 89 -8.14 -2.29 13.42
N LEU A 90 -7.46 -1.45 12.63
CA LEU A 90 -6.46 -0.52 13.15
C LEU A 90 -7.10 0.58 14.02
N MET A 91 -8.26 1.10 13.62
CA MET A 91 -9.04 2.06 14.40
C MET A 91 -9.57 1.45 15.71
N GLU A 92 -10.10 0.23 15.67
CA GLU A 92 -10.54 -0.51 16.87
C GLU A 92 -9.38 -0.66 17.87
N LYS A 93 -8.21 -1.13 17.42
CA LYS A 93 -7.02 -1.25 18.28
C LYS A 93 -6.53 0.10 18.83
N ALA A 94 -6.73 1.19 18.11
CA ALA A 94 -6.32 2.52 18.56
C ALA A 94 -7.29 3.10 19.60
N MET A 95 -8.55 2.69 19.58
CA MET A 95 -9.61 3.18 20.48
C MET A 95 -9.67 2.43 21.81
N GLY A 96 -9.06 1.24 21.92
CA GLY A 96 -8.98 0.44 23.14
C GLY A 96 -9.78 -0.85 23.04
#